data_AF-H1Y1Y8-F1
#
_entry.id   AF-H1Y1Y8-F1
#
_cell.length_a   1.000
_cell.length_b   1.000
_cell.length_c   1.000
_cell.angle_alpha   90.00
_cell.angle_beta   90.00
_cell.angle_gamma   90.00
#
_symmetry.space_group_name_H-M   'P 1'
#
loop_
_entity.id
_entity.type
_entity.pdbx_description
1 polymer ?
#
loop_
_entity_poly.entity_id
_entity_poly.type
_entity_poly.pdbx_seq_one_letter_code
_entity_poly.pdbx_strand_id
1 'polypeptide(L)' 'MPQVTINYKKPETLKILKSLAKYLDFDILKDKESISTINGVSLIPGDSSIDISDLKEIFSNNNIDAAKLRKEAWTRKK' A
#
# COMPACT_ATOMS: atom_id res chain seq x y z
N MET A 1 -8.64 22.39 -17.41
CA MET A 1 -8.41 21.30 -18.38
C MET A 1 -9.39 20.17 -18.08
N PRO A 2 -10.09 19.64 -19.09
CA PRO A 2 -10.97 18.49 -18.89
C PRO A 2 -10.14 17.25 -18.52
N GLN A 3 -10.58 16.50 -17.51
CA GLN A 3 -9.99 15.23 -17.09
C GLN A 3 -11.03 14.13 -17.20
N VAL A 4 -10.61 12.93 -17.60
CA VAL A 4 -11.47 11.76 -17.75
C VAL A 4 -10.82 10.58 -17.08
N THR A 5 -11.54 9.93 -16.17
CA THR A 5 -11.12 8.69 -15.52
C THR A 5 -11.70 7.50 -16.28
N ILE A 6 -10.83 6.60 -16.74
CA ILE A 6 -11.22 5.42 -17.52
C ILE A 6 -10.91 4.16 -16.71
N ASN A 7 -11.97 3.46 -16.30
CA ASN A 7 -11.84 2.15 -15.67
C ASN A 7 -11.77 1.06 -16.75
N TYR A 8 -10.73 0.23 -16.71
CA TYR A 8 -10.53 -0.86 -17.66
C TYR A 8 -10.21 -2.18 -16.93
N LYS A 9 -10.75 -3.30 -17.43
CA LYS A 9 -10.51 -4.63 -16.87
C LYS A 9 -9.33 -5.36 -17.54
N LYS A 10 -9.09 -5.11 -18.82
CA LYS A 10 -8.06 -5.80 -19.61
C LYS A 10 -6.77 -4.99 -19.68
N PRO A 11 -5.60 -5.58 -19.46
CA PRO A 11 -4.32 -4.87 -19.53
C PRO A 11 -3.97 -4.40 -20.96
N GLU A 12 -4.50 -5.07 -21.98
CA GLU A 12 -4.34 -4.69 -23.38
C GLU A 12 -4.93 -3.29 -23.66
N THR A 13 -6.03 -2.94 -23.00
CA THR A 13 -6.67 -1.64 -23.15
C THR A 13 -5.74 -0.50 -22.74
N LEU A 14 -4.93 -0.68 -21.70
CA LEU A 14 -3.93 0.31 -21.28
C LEU A 14 -2.87 0.58 -22.36
N LYS A 15 -2.47 -0.45 -23.13
CA LYS A 15 -1.50 -0.28 -24.22
C LYS A 15 -2.06 0.61 -25.32
N ILE A 16 -3.32 0.39 -25.70
CA ILE A 16 -4.02 1.19 -26.72
C ILE A 16 -4.23 2.62 -26.23
N LEU A 17 -4.61 2.80 -24.97
CA LEU A 17 -4.75 4.12 -24.34
C LEU A 17 -3.43 4.90 -24.39
N LYS A 18 -2.30 4.26 -24.09
CA LYS A 18 -0.97 4.89 -24.20
C LYS A 18 -0.62 5.30 -25.62
N SER A 19 -0.94 4.48 -26.63
CA SER A 19 -0.69 4.85 -28.03
C SER A 19 -1.55 6.02 -28.48
N LEU A 20 -2.83 6.06 -28.07
CA LEU A 20 -3.73 7.17 -28.36
C LEU A 20 -3.31 8.46 -27.64
N ALA A 21 -2.91 8.35 -26.38
CA ALA A 21 -2.42 9.48 -25.59
C ALA A 21 -1.20 10.13 -26.24
N LYS A 22 -0.26 9.35 -26.78
CA LYS A 22 0.89 9.88 -27.52
C LYS A 22 0.48 10.63 -28.80
N TYR A 23 -0.55 10.16 -29.50
CA TYR A 23 -1.03 10.80 -30.72
C TYR A 23 -1.79 12.10 -30.45
N LEU A 24 -2.52 12.15 -29.33
CA LEU A 24 -3.40 13.27 -28.95
C LEU A 24 -2.75 14.22 -27.93
N ASP A 25 -1.49 13.99 -27.58
CA ASP A 25 -0.71 14.76 -26.59
C ASP A 25 -1.37 14.84 -25.20
N PHE A 26 -1.90 13.71 -24.74
CA PHE A 26 -2.48 13.56 -23.41
C PHE A 26 -1.50 12.89 -22.44
N ASP A 27 -1.48 13.37 -21.20
CA ASP A 27 -0.77 12.72 -20.10
C ASP A 27 -1.66 11.71 -19.38
N ILE A 28 -1.16 10.48 -19.25
CA ILE A 28 -1.80 9.43 -18.44
C ILE A 28 -1.14 9.41 -17.07
N LEU A 29 -1.88 9.84 -16.05
CA LEU A 29 -1.48 9.69 -14.66
C LEU A 29 -1.99 8.35 -14.14
N LYS A 30 -1.10 7.53 -13.58
CA LYS A 30 -1.50 6.39 -12.77
C LYS A 30 -1.95 6.95 -11.42
N ASP A 31 -3.11 6.55 -10.94
CA ASP A 31 -3.53 6.90 -9.59
C ASP A 31 -2.41 6.51 -8.64
N LYS A 32 -1.88 7.50 -7.91
CA LYS A 32 -0.82 7.25 -6.94
C LYS A 32 -1.37 6.24 -5.95
N GLU A 33 -0.58 5.20 -5.67
CA GLU A 33 -0.88 4.24 -4.61
C GLU A 33 -1.39 5.01 -3.39
N SER A 34 -2.59 4.65 -2.94
CA SER A 34 -3.29 5.39 -1.91
C SER A 34 -2.38 5.53 -0.70
N ILE A 35 -1.89 6.75 -0.45
CA ILE A 35 -1.14 7.08 0.76
C ILE A 35 -2.11 6.79 1.89
N SER A 36 -1.86 5.70 2.60
CA SER A 36 -2.71 5.31 3.72
C SER A 36 -2.38 6.26 4.88
N THR A 37 -3.38 6.98 5.36
CA THR A 37 -3.23 7.89 6.49
C THR A 37 -3.78 7.23 7.74
N ILE A 38 -2.97 7.12 8.80
CA ILE A 38 -3.44 6.77 10.13
C ILE A 38 -3.39 8.05 10.98
N ASN A 39 -4.54 8.48 11.49
CA ASN A 39 -4.66 9.68 12.35
C ASN A 39 -4.01 10.96 11.78
N GLY A 40 -4.10 11.16 10.47
CA GLY A 40 -3.52 12.33 9.79
C GLY A 40 -2.02 12.25 9.50
N VAL A 41 -1.36 11.15 9.88
CA VAL A 41 0.03 10.86 9.50
C VAL A 41 0.04 9.99 8.25
N SER A 42 0.65 10.49 7.19
CA SER A 42 0.86 9.76 5.93
C SER A 42 1.85 8.63 6.13
N LEU A 43 1.43 7.39 5.86
CA LEU A 43 2.31 6.24 5.86
C LEU A 43 3.05 6.16 4.55
N ILE A 44 4.37 6.06 4.64
CA ILE A 44 5.24 5.73 3.52
C ILE A 44 5.54 4.23 3.64
N PRO A 45 5.31 3.43 2.59
CA PRO A 45 5.66 2.01 2.63
C PRO A 45 7.17 1.86 2.86
N GLY A 46 7.54 1.04 3.83
CA GLY A 46 8.94 0.73 4.12
C GLY A 46 9.55 -0.15 3.03
N ASP A 47 10.85 -0.01 2.81
CA ASP A 47 11.60 -0.88 1.90
C ASP A 47 11.70 -2.29 2.50
N SER A 48 11.15 -3.28 1.77
CA SER A 48 11.10 -4.67 2.20
C SER A 48 12.47 -5.38 2.17
N SER A 49 13.48 -4.78 1.54
CA SER A 49 14.84 -5.34 1.46
C SER A 49 15.69 -5.06 2.70
N ILE A 50 15.25 -4.16 3.57
CA ILE A 50 15.96 -3.77 4.79
C ILE A 50 15.75 -4.85 5.85
N ASP A 51 16.85 -5.36 6.41
CA ASP A 51 16.81 -6.25 7.56
C ASP A 51 16.48 -5.46 8.83
N ILE A 52 15.40 -5.85 9.50
CA ILE A 52 14.88 -5.21 10.72
C ILE A 52 14.97 -6.15 11.94
N SER A 53 15.76 -7.22 11.84
CA SER A 53 15.91 -8.23 12.89
C SER A 53 16.38 -7.62 14.21
N ASP A 54 17.36 -6.72 14.17
CA ASP A 54 17.93 -6.06 15.35
C ASP A 54 16.91 -5.11 16.02
N LEU A 55 16.13 -4.38 15.21
CA LEU A 55 15.07 -3.51 15.73
C LEU A 55 13.96 -4.32 16.40
N LYS A 56 13.68 -5.52 15.88
CA LYS A 56 12.69 -6.41 16.48
C LYS A 56 13.10 -6.81 17.88
N GLU A 57 14.37 -7.07 18.15
CA GLU A 57 14.86 -7.38 19.50
C GLU A 57 14.67 -6.20 20.46
N ILE A 58 15.04 -4.99 20.02
CA ILE A 58 14.93 -3.75 20.82
C ILE A 58 13.47 -3.44 21.16
N PHE A 59 12.58 -3.45 20.17
CA PHE A 59 11.18 -3.06 20.35
C PHE A 59 10.29 -4.20 20.86
N SER A 60 10.71 -5.44 20.71
CA SER A 60 9.96 -6.62 21.14
C SER A 60 10.61 -7.30 22.33
N ASN A 61 11.32 -6.56 23.19
CA ASN A 61 12.19 -6.97 24.32
C ASN A 61 11.66 -8.08 25.27
N ASN A 62 10.42 -8.55 25.06
CA ASN A 62 9.76 -9.65 25.76
C ASN A 62 9.45 -10.87 24.84
N ASN A 63 9.97 -10.92 23.60
CA ASN A 63 9.64 -11.91 22.57
C ASN A 63 8.11 -12.12 22.42
N ILE A 64 7.35 -11.03 22.54
CA ILE A 64 5.90 -11.09 22.54
C ILE A 64 5.41 -11.04 21.10
N ASP A 65 4.89 -12.17 20.64
CA ASP A 65 4.18 -12.23 19.37
C ASP A 65 2.84 -11.49 19.49
N ALA A 66 2.68 -10.41 18.71
CA ALA A 66 1.44 -9.65 18.64
C ALA A 66 0.24 -10.50 18.23
N ALA A 67 0.43 -11.56 17.43
CA ALA A 67 -0.66 -12.48 17.07
C ALA A 67 -1.11 -13.31 18.29
N LYS A 68 -0.16 -13.75 19.12
CA LYS A 68 -0.44 -14.46 20.37
C LYS A 68 -1.18 -13.57 21.38
N LEU A 69 -0.77 -12.32 21.58
CA LEU A 69 -1.46 -11.37 22.46
C LEU A 69 -2.94 -11.17 22.09
N ARG A 70 -3.24 -11.02 20.79
CA ARG A 70 -4.62 -10.84 20.33
C ARG A 70 -5.47 -12.07 20.63
N LYS A 71 -4.92 -13.26 20.45
CA LYS A 71 -5.60 -14.53 20.77
C LYS A 71 -5.84 -14.65 22.27
N GLU A 72 -4.83 -14.39 23.10
CA GLU A 72 -4.94 -14.46 24.55
C GLU A 72 -5.94 -13.43 25.11
N ALA A 73 -5.88 -12.17 24.64
CA ALA A 73 -6.79 -11.11 25.05
C ALA A 73 -8.26 -11.38 24.68
N TRP A 74 -8.52 -12.14 23.60
CA TRP A 74 -9.87 -12.53 23.18
C TRP A 74 -10.38 -13.83 23.82
N THR A 75 -9.59 -14.49 24.66
CA THR A 75 -10.10 -15.62 25.44
C THR A 75 -10.92 -15.10 26.63
N ARG A 76 -12.19 -15.53 26.75
CA ARG A 76 -12.94 -15.32 27.98
C ARG A 76 -12.32 -16.19 29.06
N LYS A 77 -11.88 -15.59 30.17
CA LYS A 77 -11.61 -16.35 31.40
C LYS A 77 -12.90 -17.07 31.80
N LYS A 78 -12.79 -18.37 31.98
CA LYS A 78 -13.88 -19.23 32.43
C LYS A 78 -14.10 -19.04 33.92
#